data_AF-A0A8C7ZF54-F1
#
_entry.id   AF-A0A8C7ZF54-F1
#
_cell.length_a   1.000
_cell.length_b   1.000
_cell.length_c   1.000
_cell.angle_alpha   90.00
_cell.angle_beta   90.00
_cell.angle_gamma   90.00
#
_symmetry.space_group_name_H-M   'P 1'
#
loop_
_entity.id
_entity.type
_entity.pdbx_description
1 polymer ?
#
loop_
_entity_poly.entity_id
_entity_poly.type
_entity_poly.pdbx_seq_one_letter_code
_entity_poly.pdbx_strand_id
1 'polypeptide(L)' 'MAFATCRKRRESVRGHSIGDTQICSRTQNACAAVIFQGALNRSFRQCMNMAVCQGYISTPGILASCCSSDLCN' A
#
# COMPACT_ATOMS: atom_id res chain seq x y z
N MET A 1 13.46 12.71 11.12
CA MET A 1 12.03 12.30 11.15
C MET A 1 11.87 11.32 9.99
N ALA A 2 11.68 10.03 10.26
CA ALA A 2 11.60 9.01 9.22
C ALA A 2 10.19 9.00 8.62
N PHE A 3 10.09 9.25 7.32
CA PHE A 3 8.87 9.05 6.56
C PHE A 3 9.07 7.77 5.77
N ALA A 4 8.22 6.75 5.98
CA ALA A 4 8.29 5.56 5.16
C ALA A 4 7.88 5.90 3.72
N THR A 5 8.60 5.39 2.72
CA THR A 5 8.22 5.55 1.32
C THR A 5 7.60 4.27 0.78
N CYS A 6 6.39 4.32 0.23
CA CYS A 6 5.67 3.16 -0.28
C CYS A 6 5.47 3.24 -1.79
N ARG A 7 5.43 2.09 -2.50
CA ARG A 7 5.00 2.09 -3.90
C ARG A 7 3.48 2.23 -4.01
N LYS A 8 3.03 3.06 -4.94
CA LYS A 8 1.66 3.05 -5.45
C LYS A 8 1.56 2.03 -6.58
N ARG A 9 0.33 1.62 -6.93
CA ARG A 9 0.08 0.87 -8.17
C ARG A 9 -0.39 1.90 -9.18
N ARG A 10 0.26 1.96 -10.34
CA ARG A 10 -0.09 2.87 -11.44
C ARG A 10 -1.59 2.85 -11.74
N GLU A 11 -2.26 3.96 -11.47
CA GLU A 11 -3.47 4.34 -12.19
C GLU A 11 -3.06 5.50 -13.09
N SER A 12 -3.23 5.33 -14.40
CA SER A 12 -2.70 6.22 -15.45
C SER A 12 -3.36 7.61 -15.42
N VAL A 13 -3.04 8.43 -14.43
CA VAL A 13 -3.50 9.81 -14.31
C VAL A 13 -2.28 10.73 -14.31
N ARG A 14 -1.91 11.15 -15.53
CA ARG A 14 -1.18 12.39 -15.85
C ARG A 14 0.15 12.63 -15.08
N GLY A 15 1.23 12.04 -15.61
CA GLY A 15 2.53 12.71 -15.76
C GLY A 15 3.36 13.06 -14.52
N HIS A 16 4.05 12.08 -13.93
CA HIS A 16 5.43 12.21 -13.42
C HIS A 16 6.00 10.80 -13.16
N SER A 17 7.14 10.43 -13.76
CA SER A 17 7.80 9.14 -13.53
C SER A 17 9.14 9.34 -12.84
N ILE A 18 9.10 9.39 -11.51
CA ILE A 18 10.21 9.06 -10.61
C ILE A 18 9.60 7.97 -9.74
N GLY A 19 10.18 6.76 -9.73
CA GLY A 19 9.53 5.50 -9.34
C GLY A 19 8.32 5.67 -8.43
N ASP A 20 7.14 5.17 -8.85
CA ASP A 20 5.78 5.42 -8.33
C ASP A 20 5.67 5.26 -6.80
N THR A 21 6.21 6.22 -6.06
CA THR A 21 6.51 6.09 -4.64
C THR A 21 5.99 7.32 -3.93
N GLN A 22 5.30 7.07 -2.83
CA GLN A 22 4.64 8.08 -2.03
C GLN A 22 5.30 8.11 -0.66
N ILE A 23 5.55 9.32 -0.19
CA ILE A 23 6.00 9.55 1.19
C ILE A 23 4.78 9.44 2.08
N CYS A 24 4.82 8.54 3.06
CA CYS A 24 3.72 8.38 3.99
C CYS A 24 3.66 9.51 5.01
N SER A 25 2.44 9.95 5.32
CA SER A 25 2.18 10.87 6.43
C SER A 25 2.64 10.27 7.75
N ARG A 26 2.94 11.12 8.75
CA ARG A 26 3.42 10.67 10.07
C ARG A 26 2.51 9.65 10.78
N THR A 27 1.23 9.60 10.42
CA THR A 27 0.24 8.66 10.98
C THR A 27 0.21 7.30 10.27
N GLN A 28 0.90 7.19 9.12
CA GLN A 28 0.96 6.00 8.27
C GLN A 28 2.40 5.49 8.25
N ASN A 29 2.70 4.54 9.14
CA ASN A 29 4.04 3.99 9.31
C ASN A 29 4.27 2.68 8.53
N ALA A 30 3.42 2.39 7.53
CA ALA A 30 3.48 1.16 6.77
C ALA A 30 3.00 1.33 5.33
N CYS A 31 3.45 0.41 4.51
CA CYS A 31 2.98 0.19 3.16
C CYS A 31 2.01 -1.00 3.15
N ALA A 32 0.86 -0.82 2.53
CA ALA A 32 -0.11 -1.88 2.29
C ALA A 32 -0.20 -2.16 0.79
N ALA A 33 -0.11 -3.42 0.41
CA ALA A 33 -0.51 -3.95 -0.88
C ALA A 33 -1.69 -4.88 -0.67
N VAL A 34 -2.87 -4.48 -1.11
CA VAL A 34 -4.11 -5.23 -0.90
C VAL A 34 -4.62 -5.72 -2.25
N ILE A 35 -4.95 -6.99 -2.34
CA ILE A 35 -5.47 -7.68 -3.52
C ILE A 35 -6.79 -8.32 -3.09
N PHE A 36 -7.91 -7.84 -3.63
CA PHE A 36 -9.21 -8.45 -3.41
C PHE A 36 -9.36 -9.66 -4.33
N GLN A 37 -9.47 -10.84 -3.73
CA GLN A 37 -9.73 -12.07 -4.47
C GLN A 37 -11.24 -12.21 -4.67
N GLY A 38 -11.69 -12.23 -5.93
CA GLY A 38 -13.11 -12.31 -6.28
C GLY A 38 -13.44 -11.62 -7.60
N ALA A 39 -14.73 -11.37 -7.86
CA ALA A 39 -15.23 -10.78 -9.11
C ALA A 39 -14.64 -9.40 -9.44
N LEU A 40 -14.10 -8.69 -8.44
CA LEU A 40 -13.57 -7.35 -8.60
C LEU A 40 -12.10 -7.29 -9.05
N ASN A 41 -11.35 -8.41 -9.03
CA ASN A 41 -9.90 -8.54 -9.35
C ASN A 41 -9.13 -7.21 -9.28
N ARG A 42 -9.21 -6.57 -8.11
CA ARG A 42 -8.69 -5.23 -7.89
C ARG A 42 -7.60 -5.33 -6.85
N SER A 43 -6.53 -4.63 -7.10
CA SER A 43 -5.47 -4.47 -6.12
C SER A 43 -5.08 -3.01 -6.04
N PHE A 44 -4.89 -2.52 -4.83
CA PHE A 44 -4.39 -1.19 -4.58
C PHE A 44 -3.15 -1.29 -3.71
N ARG A 45 -2.23 -0.35 -3.91
CA ARG A 45 -1.06 -0.20 -3.05
C ARG A 45 -1.07 1.20 -2.50
N GLN A 46 -0.95 1.33 -1.18
CA GLN A 46 -0.89 2.63 -0.55
C GLN A 46 -0.20 2.65 0.81
N CYS A 47 0.29 3.84 1.21
CA CYS A 47 0.59 4.13 2.60
C CYS A 47 -0.63 3.85 3.48
N MET A 48 -0.38 3.23 4.63
CA MET A 48 -1.38 2.81 5.59
C MET A 48 -0.74 2.68 6.98
N ASN A 49 -1.55 2.46 8.00
CA ASN A 49 -1.06 2.09 9.33
C ASN A 49 -0.89 0.56 9.43
N MET A 50 0.12 0.08 10.16
CA MET A 50 0.30 -1.35 10.43
C MET A 50 -0.97 -1.98 11.03
N ALA A 51 -1.66 -1.29 11.94
CA ALA A 51 -2.89 -1.78 12.55
C ALA A 51 -4.00 -2.02 11.52
N VAL A 52 -4.20 -1.06 10.60
CA VAL A 52 -5.20 -1.18 9.53
C VAL A 52 -4.79 -2.30 8.56
N CYS A 53 -3.50 -2.39 8.25
CA CYS A 53 -2.99 -3.39 7.33
C CYS A 53 -3.14 -4.82 7.88
N GLN A 54 -2.90 -5.04 9.17
CA GLN A 54 -3.19 -6.30 9.87
C GLN A 54 -4.68 -6.67 9.83
N GLY A 55 -5.57 -5.66 9.87
CA GLY A 55 -7.00 -5.86 9.67
C GLY A 55 -7.33 -6.45 8.30
N TYR A 56 -6.71 -5.95 7.23
CA TYR A 56 -6.87 -6.52 5.88
C TYR A 56 -6.31 -7.94 5.76
N ILE A 57 -5.15 -8.23 6.38
CA ILE A 57 -4.59 -9.59 6.42
C ILE A 57 -5.55 -10.56 7.11
N SER A 58 -6.20 -10.10 8.18
CA SER A 58 -7.17 -10.90 8.94
C SER A 58 -8.52 -11.05 8.23
N THR A 59 -8.75 -10.33 7.13
CA THR A 59 -10.03 -10.35 6.42
C THR A 59 -10.06 -11.53 5.42
N PRO A 60 -10.99 -12.49 5.58
CA PRO A 60 -11.08 -13.62 4.66
C PRO A 60 -11.45 -13.17 3.23
N GLY A 61 -10.76 -13.72 2.24
CA GLY A 61 -10.94 -13.37 0.82
C GLY A 61 -10.13 -12.15 0.35
N ILE A 62 -9.28 -11.59 1.22
CA ILE A 62 -8.36 -10.50 0.88
C ILE A 62 -6.92 -10.98 1.05
N LEU A 63 -6.10 -10.80 0.02
CA LEU A 63 -4.66 -10.95 0.10
C LEU A 63 -4.04 -9.59 0.39
N ALA A 64 -3.62 -9.36 1.62
CA ALA A 64 -2.89 -8.15 2.01
C ALA A 64 -1.43 -8.46 2.34
N SER A 65 -0.53 -7.57 1.92
CA SER A 65 0.89 -7.61 2.24
C SER A 65 1.28 -6.27 2.87
N CYS A 66 1.85 -6.34 4.06
CA CYS A 66 2.14 -5.18 4.90
C CYS A 66 3.62 -5.13 5.23
N CYS A 67 4.25 -3.97 5.06
CA CYS A 67 5.63 -3.77 5.50
C CYS A 67 5.94 -2.32 5.84
N SER A 68 6.90 -2.12 6.73
CA SER A 68 7.33 -0.78 7.20
C SER A 68 8.65 -0.33 6.57
N SER A 69 9.15 -1.06 5.58
CA SER A 69 10.38 -0.75 4.87
C SER A 69 10.09 0.06 3.61
N ASP A 70 11.03 0.94 3.25
CA ASP A 70 10.96 1.71 2.02
C ASP A 70 10.83 0.77 0.80
N LEU A 71 9.82 1.03 -0.03
CA LEU A 71 9.58 0.37 -1.31
C LEU A 71 9.31 -1.13 -1.25
N CYS A 72 9.02 -1.67 -0.07
CA CYS A 72 8.84 -3.11 0.11
C CYS A 72 7.53 -3.66 -0.49
N ASN A 73 6.49 -2.83 -0.61
CA ASN A 73 5.15 -3.33 -0.98
C ASN A 73 5.07 -3.85 -2.41
#